data_AF-A0A7Y6TVJ5-F1
#
_entry.id   AF-A0A7Y6TVJ5-F1
#
_cell.length_a   1.000
_cell.length_b   1.000
_cell.length_c   1.000
_cell.angle_alpha   90.00
_cell.angle_beta   90.00
_cell.angle_gamma   90.00
#
_symmetry.space_group_name_H-M   'P 1'
#
loop_
_entity.id
_entity.type
_entity.pdbx_description
1 polymer ?
#
loop_
_entity_poly.entity_id
_entity_poly.type
_entity_poly.pdbx_seq_one_letter_code
_entity_poly.pdbx_strand_id
1 'polypeptide(L)'
;MRLVTLVLVALLALVHAELWFGSGGVSRVVDLSTKLRTQRAANDTARERNARMTAELNDLKEGLEMVEERARFELGMIKPNEIYVQLAAPQR
;
A
#
# COMPACT_ATOMS: atom_id res chain seq x y z
N MET A 1 56.86 22.66 16.83
CA MET A 1 56.37 22.13 15.53
C MET A 1 55.70 20.76 15.67
N ARG A 2 56.35 19.71 16.19
CA ARG A 2 55.77 18.35 16.27
C ARG A 2 54.50 18.21 17.13
N LEU A 3 54.41 18.97 18.23
CA LEU A 3 53.27 18.89 19.16
C LEU A 3 51.97 19.45 18.55
N VAL A 4 52.08 20.56 17.79
CA VAL A 4 50.95 21.18 17.08
C VAL A 4 50.41 20.22 16.03
N THR A 5 51.28 19.53 15.31
CA THR A 5 50.90 18.52 14.31
C THR A 5 50.15 17.36 14.95
N LEU A 6 50.61 16.86 16.10
CA LEU A 6 49.93 15.79 16.83
C LEU A 6 48.53 16.21 17.31
N VAL A 7 48.39 17.44 17.82
CA VAL A 7 47.09 17.98 18.24
C VAL A 7 46.14 18.11 17.06
N LEU A 8 46.62 18.60 15.91
CA LEU A 8 45.82 18.70 14.69
C LEU A 8 45.37 17.33 14.18
N VAL A 9 46.25 16.33 14.21
CA VAL A 9 45.90 14.95 13.84
C VAL A 9 44.87 14.36 14.79
N ALA A 10 45.01 14.60 16.10
CA ALA A 10 44.05 14.14 17.10
C ALA A 10 42.66 14.78 16.90
N LEU A 11 42.61 16.09 16.63
CA LEU A 11 41.37 16.79 16.30
C LEU A 11 40.74 16.26 15.00
N LEU A 12 41.56 16.01 13.98
CA LEU A 12 41.09 15.46 12.72
C LEU A 12 40.50 14.05 12.90
N ALA A 13 41.16 13.20 13.69
CA ALA A 13 40.69 11.87 14.01
C ALA A 13 39.38 11.90 14.82
N LEU A 14 39.24 12.85 15.74
CA LEU A 14 38.01 13.06 16.51
C LEU A 14 36.82 13.37 15.58
N VAL A 15 37.01 14.30 14.63
CA VAL A 15 35.98 14.68 13.65
C VAL A 15 35.63 13.51 12.74
N HIS A 16 36.62 12.74 12.27
CA HIS A 16 36.37 11.56 11.44
C HIS A 16 35.61 10.46 12.19
N ALA A 17 35.95 10.25 13.47
CA ALA A 17 35.24 9.31 14.33
C ALA A 17 33.79 9.75 14.55
N GLU A 18 33.54 11.04 14.79
CA GLU A 18 32.17 11.56 14.93
C GLU A 18 31.37 11.45 13.62
N LEU A 19 32.00 11.63 12.45
CA LEU A 19 31.33 11.45 11.17
C LEU A 19 30.91 10.00 10.90
N TRP A 20 31.69 9.03 11.38
CA TRP A 20 31.42 7.60 11.15
C TRP A 20 30.49 7.01 12.22
N PHE A 21 30.68 7.38 13.48
CA PHE A 21 29.97 6.83 14.65
C PHE A 21 28.96 7.79 15.28
N GLY A 22 28.93 9.06 14.86
CA GLY A 22 28.03 10.06 15.40
C GLY A 22 26.58 9.84 14.98
N SER A 23 25.70 10.56 15.66
CA SER A 23 24.25 10.40 15.66
C SER A 23 23.58 10.47 14.28
N GLY A 24 24.26 10.97 13.24
CA GLY A 24 23.80 11.02 11.84
C GLY A 24 24.61 10.18 10.84
N GLY A 25 25.58 9.36 11.29
CA GLY A 25 26.51 8.62 10.42
C GLY A 25 25.93 7.37 9.75
N VAL A 26 26.78 6.67 9.00
CA VAL A 26 26.48 5.50 8.15
C VAL A 26 25.66 4.41 8.88
N SER A 27 25.93 4.18 10.17
CA SER A 27 25.19 3.20 10.97
C SER A 27 23.69 3.49 11.06
N ARG A 28 23.30 4.75 11.21
CA ARG A 28 21.88 5.14 11.29
C ARG A 28 21.17 4.94 9.95
N VAL A 29 21.86 5.20 8.84
CA VAL A 29 21.31 4.96 7.49
C VAL A 29 21.11 3.46 7.25
N VAL A 30 22.04 2.62 7.70
CA VAL A 30 21.91 1.15 7.61
C VAL A 30 20.72 0.66 8.45
N ASP A 31 20.56 1.14 9.68
CA ASP A 31 19.42 0.76 10.53
C ASP A 31 18.08 1.22 9.93
N LEU A 32 18.03 2.47 9.45
CA LEU A 32 16.80 3.04 8.89
C LEU A 32 16.44 2.38 7.56
N SER A 33 17.43 2.08 6.71
CA SER A 33 17.21 1.34 5.46
C SER A 33 16.72 -0.09 5.72
N THR A 34 17.24 -0.74 6.77
CA THR A 34 16.79 -2.08 7.17
C THR A 34 15.35 -2.05 7.64
N LYS A 35 14.97 -1.08 8.50
CA LYS A 35 13.58 -0.88 8.94
C LYS A 35 12.65 -0.53 7.79
N LEU A 36 13.11 0.28 6.84
CA LEU A 36 12.34 0.64 5.66
C LEU A 36 12.08 -0.58 4.78
N ARG A 37 13.09 -1.44 4.58
CA ARG A 37 12.96 -2.69 3.82
C ARG A 37 11.95 -3.65 4.45
N THR A 38 11.98 -3.82 5.77
CA THR A 38 11.01 -4.71 6.46
C THR A 38 9.59 -4.16 6.38
N GLN A 39 9.39 -2.86 6.56
CA GLN A 39 8.09 -2.22 6.40
C GLN A 39 7.58 -2.30 4.96
N ARG A 40 8.45 -2.16 3.96
CA ARG A 40 8.10 -2.27 2.54
C ARG A 40 7.54 -3.68 2.24
N ALA A 41 8.26 -4.72 2.65
CA ALA A 41 7.85 -6.11 2.45
C ALA A 41 6.49 -6.42 3.10
N ALA A 42 6.27 -5.93 4.33
CA ALA A 42 4.98 -6.05 5.00
C ALA A 42 3.86 -5.32 4.25
N ASN A 43 4.14 -4.12 3.71
CA ASN A 43 3.17 -3.35 2.94
C ASN A 43 2.80 -4.06 1.63
N ASP A 44 3.78 -4.62 0.93
CA ASP A 44 3.55 -5.35 -0.33
C ASP A 44 2.69 -6.59 -0.09
N THR A 45 2.93 -7.33 1.00
CA THR A 45 2.09 -8.48 1.39
C THR A 45 0.65 -8.05 1.70
N ALA A 46 0.48 -6.93 2.41
CA ALA A 46 -0.83 -6.37 2.71
C ALA A 46 -1.57 -5.91 1.45
N ARG A 47 -0.85 -5.32 0.48
CA ARG A 47 -1.40 -4.90 -0.81
C ARG A 47 -1.92 -6.08 -1.62
N GLU A 48 -1.17 -7.18 -1.70
CA GLU A 48 -1.62 -8.39 -2.40
C GLU A 48 -2.87 -8.99 -1.75
N ARG A 49 -2.94 -9.00 -0.42
CA ARG A 49 -4.14 -9.47 0.29
C ARG A 49 -5.33 -8.57 0.01
N ASN A 50 -5.15 -7.26 0.04
CA ASN A 50 -6.21 -6.31 -0.29
C ASN A 50 -6.69 -6.49 -1.73
N ALA A 51 -5.77 -6.64 -2.70
CA ALA A 51 -6.13 -6.87 -4.09
C ALA A 51 -6.98 -8.14 -4.27
N ARG A 52 -6.64 -9.24 -3.59
CA ARG A 52 -7.45 -10.46 -3.57
C ARG A 52 -8.83 -10.24 -2.96
N MET A 53 -8.90 -9.63 -1.78
CA MET A 53 -10.18 -9.36 -1.13
C MET A 53 -11.07 -8.44 -1.97
N THR A 54 -10.51 -7.43 -2.64
CA THR A 54 -11.26 -6.56 -3.54
C THR A 54 -11.78 -7.33 -4.76
N ALA A 55 -11.00 -8.26 -5.31
CA ALA A 55 -11.46 -9.10 -6.40
C ALA A 55 -12.62 -10.02 -5.96
N GLU A 56 -12.51 -10.67 -4.80
CA GLU A 56 -13.58 -11.51 -4.22
C GLU A 56 -14.85 -10.70 -3.95
N LEU A 57 -14.72 -9.47 -3.43
CA LEU A 57 -15.86 -8.57 -3.20
C LEU A 57 -16.54 -8.16 -4.51
N ASN A 58 -15.77 -7.91 -5.57
CA ASN A 58 -16.33 -7.56 -6.86
C ASN A 58 -17.05 -8.76 -7.49
N ASP A 59 -16.46 -9.96 -7.44
CA ASP A 59 -17.10 -11.19 -7.91
C ASP A 59 -18.41 -11.49 -7.16
N LEU A 60 -18.42 -11.31 -5.84
CA LEU A 60 -19.63 -11.48 -5.04
C LEU A 60 -20.72 -10.46 -5.40
N LYS A 61 -20.35 -9.20 -5.66
CA LYS A 61 -21.30 -8.17 -6.09
C LYS A 61 -21.87 -8.49 -7.46
N GLU A 62 -21.02 -8.86 -8.41
CA GLU A 62 -21.43 -9.22 -9.77
C GLU A 62 -22.35 -10.46 -9.76
N GLY A 63 -22.01 -11.47 -8.96
CA GLY A 63 -22.87 -12.64 -8.74
C GLY A 63 -24.24 -12.28 -8.14
N LEU A 64 -24.30 -11.34 -7.19
CA LEU A 64 -25.56 -10.87 -6.62
C LEU A 64 -26.41 -10.08 -7.63
N GLU A 65 -25.77 -9.23 -8.44
CA GLU A 65 -26.45 -8.50 -9.52
C GLU A 65 -27.06 -9.46 -10.55
N MET A 66 -26.32 -10.50 -10.96
CA MET A 66 -26.83 -11.54 -11.86
C MET A 66 -28.04 -12.28 -11.29
N VAL A 67 -28.05 -12.58 -9.99
CA VAL A 67 -29.19 -13.22 -9.31
C VAL A 67 -30.39 -12.27 -9.22
N GLU A 68 -30.15 -10.99 -8.91
CA GLU A 68 -31.21 -9.96 -8.86
C GLU A 68 -31.86 -9.79 -10.25
N GLU A 69 -31.07 -9.78 -11.32
CA GLU A 69 -31.55 -9.70 -12.69
C GLU A 69 -32.37 -10.95 -13.07
N ARG A 70 -31.89 -12.15 -12.72
CA ARG A 70 -32.63 -13.40 -12.91
C ARG A 70 -33.98 -13.38 -12.18
N ALA A 71 -34.01 -12.95 -10.91
CA ALA A 71 -35.23 -12.87 -10.12
C ALA A 71 -36.23 -11.84 -10.69
N ARG A 72 -35.74 -10.71 -11.20
CA ARG A 72 -36.56 -9.72 -11.90
C ARG A 72 -37.16 -10.28 -13.19
N PHE A 73 -36.36 -10.95 -14.02
CA PHE A 73 -36.81 -11.48 -15.31
C PHE A 73 -37.74 -12.68 -15.20
N GLU A 74 -37.47 -13.63 -14.29
CA GLU A 74 -38.24 -14.88 -14.21
C GLU A 74 -39.42 -14.82 -13.25
N LEU A 75 -39.27 -14.13 -12.13
CA LEU A 75 -40.27 -14.10 -11.06
C LEU A 75 -41.01 -12.75 -10.98
N GLY A 76 -40.60 -11.76 -11.78
CA GLY A 76 -41.18 -10.41 -11.73
C GLY A 76 -40.96 -9.71 -10.38
N MET A 77 -39.97 -10.15 -9.59
CA MET A 77 -39.71 -9.60 -8.27
C MET A 77 -39.16 -8.17 -8.39
N ILE A 78 -39.76 -7.24 -7.65
CA ILE A 78 -39.38 -5.81 -7.60
C ILE A 78 -39.24 -5.38 -6.13
N LYS A 79 -38.29 -4.48 -5.84
CA LYS A 79 -38.08 -4.00 -4.47
C LYS A 79 -39.27 -3.12 -4.02
N PRO A 80 -39.55 -3.03 -2.71
CA PRO A 80 -40.56 -2.10 -2.19
C PRO A 80 -40.21 -0.66 -2.61
N ASN A 81 -41.19 0.08 -3.16
CA ASN A 81 -41.03 1.43 -3.73
C ASN A 81 -40.15 1.53 -4.99
N GLU A 82 -39.98 0.46 -5.76
CA GLU A 82 -39.28 0.47 -7.06
C GLU A 82 -40.28 0.55 -8.24
N ILE A 83 -40.01 1.41 -9.23
CA ILE A 83 -40.75 1.47 -10.51
C ILE A 83 -39.87 0.84 -11.58
N TYR A 84 -40.25 -0.35 -12.06
CA TYR A 84 -39.52 -1.07 -13.10
C TYR A 84 -40.05 -0.71 -14.49
N VAL A 85 -39.19 -0.12 -15.35
CA VAL A 85 -39.56 0.31 -16.71
C VAL A 85 -38.81 -0.54 -17.74
N GLN A 86 -39.54 -1.34 -18.53
CA GLN A 86 -38.98 -2.08 -19.66
C GLN A 86 -39.05 -1.22 -20.92
N LEU A 87 -37.91 -0.86 -21.50
CA LEU A 87 -37.83 -0.16 -22.77
C LEU A 87 -37.92 -1.18 -23.91
N ALA A 88 -39.12 -1.37 -24.48
CA ALA A 88 -39.25 -2.11 -25.74
C ALA A 88 -38.72 -1.23 -26.88
N ALA A 89 -37.78 -1.75 -27.68
CA ALA A 89 -37.19 -1.02 -28.79
C ALA A 89 -38.29 -0.54 -29.77
N PRO A 90 -38.21 0.70 -30.28
CA PRO A 90 -39.21 1.23 -31.19
C PRO A 90 -39.25 0.36 -32.45
N GLN A 91 -40.41 -0.24 -32.69
CA GLN A 91 -40.67 -1.04 -33.88
C GLN A 91 -40.60 -0.09 -35.09
N ARG A 92 -39.55 -0.23 -35.91
CA ARG A 92 -39.46 0.43 -37.22
C ARG A 92 -40.18 -0.37 -38.27
#